data_AF-A0A0M0KKH2-F1
#
_entry.id   AF-A0A0M0KKH2-F1
#
_cell.length_a   1.000
_cell.length_b   1.000
_cell.length_c   1.000
_cell.angle_alpha   90.00
_cell.angle_beta   90.00
_cell.angle_gamma   90.00
#
_symmetry.space_group_name_H-M   'P 1'
#
loop_
_entity.id
_entity.type
_entity.pdbx_description
1 polymer ?
#
loop_
_entity_poly.entity_id
_entity_poly.type
_entity_poly.pdbx_seq_one_letter_code
_entity_poly.pdbx_strand_id
1 'polypeptide(L)' 'MANPDNRNNNVERLKQMVRNTKAKMEAANEALAHEEMNAEERQRTEEKNNRRKQSLDAFESEILDEQSARINDDEV' A
#
# COMPACT_ATOMS: atom_id res chain seq x y z
N MET A 1 28.26 8.69 -13.25
CA MET A 1 27.16 7.82 -13.72
C MET A 1 26.20 7.69 -12.57
N ALA A 2 25.00 8.26 -12.69
CA ALA A 2 23.92 7.89 -11.78
C ALA A 2 23.74 6.38 -11.92
N ASN A 3 23.84 5.63 -10.83
CA ASN A 3 23.37 4.25 -10.87
C ASN A 3 21.93 4.33 -11.39
N PRO A 4 21.57 3.61 -12.46
CA PRO A 4 20.19 3.46 -12.90
C PRO A 4 19.51 2.59 -11.85
N ASP A 5 19.36 3.13 -10.65
CA ASP A 5 18.81 2.42 -9.52
C ASP A 5 17.39 2.03 -9.92
N ASN A 6 17.12 0.73 -9.78
CA ASN A 6 16.09 0.02 -10.50
C ASN A 6 14.70 0.60 -10.22
N ARG A 7 14.29 1.66 -10.90
CA ARG A 7 12.94 2.25 -10.76
C ARG A 7 11.85 1.21 -11.03
N ASN A 8 12.15 0.22 -11.90
CA ASN A 8 11.35 -0.98 -12.11
C ASN A 8 11.17 -1.83 -10.84
N ASN A 9 12.18 -1.94 -9.98
CA ASN A 9 12.09 -2.65 -8.70
C ASN A 9 11.22 -1.89 -7.71
N ASN A 10 11.30 -0.55 -7.67
CA ASN A 10 10.45 0.27 -6.80
C ASN A 10 8.97 0.11 -7.11
N VAL A 11 8.58 0.20 -8.39
CA VAL A 11 7.16 0.02 -8.80
C VAL A 11 6.64 -1.37 -8.43
N GLU A 12 7.39 -2.44 -8.70
CA GLU A 12 6.96 -3.80 -8.36
C GLU A 12 6.90 -4.03 -6.85
N ARG A 13 7.85 -3.46 -6.09
CA ARG A 13 7.84 -3.49 -4.63
C ARG A 13 6.63 -2.74 -4.07
N LEU A 14 6.31 -1.54 -4.58
CA LEU A 14 5.16 -0.76 -4.15
C LEU A 14 3.84 -1.51 -4.45
N LYS A 15 3.70 -2.07 -5.66
CA LYS A 15 2.55 -2.93 -6.00
C LYS A 15 2.42 -4.12 -5.05
N GLN A 16 3.53 -4.77 -4.68
CA GLN A 16 3.50 -5.86 -3.70
C GLN A 16 3.09 -5.38 -2.31
N MET A 17 3.58 -4.23 -1.86
CA MET A 17 3.16 -3.63 -0.58
C MET A 17 1.66 -3.27 -0.59
N VAL A 18 1.15 -2.74 -1.70
CA VAL A 18 -0.29 -2.47 -1.90
C VAL A 18 -1.11 -3.75 -1.76
N ARG A 19 -0.75 -4.82 -2.49
CA ARG A 19 -1.44 -6.12 -2.41
C ARG A 19 -1.43 -6.68 -0.99
N ASN A 20 -0.26 -6.70 -0.35
CA ASN A 20 -0.11 -7.18 1.02
C ASN A 20 -0.93 -6.36 2.02
N THR A 21 -1.00 -5.04 1.83
CA THR A 21 -1.74 -4.14 2.71
C THR A 21 -3.24 -4.30 2.53
N LYS A 22 -3.72 -4.45 1.29
CA LYS A 22 -5.13 -4.76 0.97
C LYS A 22 -5.55 -6.09 1.59
N ALA A 23 -4.75 -7.15 1.44
CA ALA A 23 -5.02 -8.45 2.06
C ALA A 23 -5.06 -8.39 3.59
N LYS A 24 -4.13 -7.66 4.23
CA LYS A 24 -4.15 -7.44 5.69
C LYS A 24 -5.37 -6.64 6.16
N MET A 25 -5.84 -5.70 5.36
CA MET A 25 -7.02 -4.90 5.66
C MET A 25 -8.30 -5.74 5.53
N GLU A 26 -8.38 -6.58 4.50
CA GLU A 26 -9.50 -7.52 4.30
C GLU A 26 -9.60 -8.54 5.44
N ALA A 27 -8.49 -9.21 5.79
CA ALA A 27 -8.46 -10.13 6.93
C ALA A 27 -8.82 -9.44 8.26
N ALA A 28 -8.41 -8.17 8.43
CA ALA A 28 -8.80 -7.38 9.58
C ALA A 28 -10.30 -7.01 9.58
N ASN A 29 -10.89 -6.76 8.41
CA ASN A 29 -12.33 -6.51 8.29
C ASN A 29 -13.14 -7.78 8.54
N GLU A 30 -12.65 -8.93 8.10
CA GLU A 30 -13.25 -10.23 8.42
C GLU A 30 -13.20 -10.47 9.94
N ALA A 31 -12.06 -10.22 10.59
CA ALA A 31 -11.93 -10.28 12.05
C ALA A 31 -12.97 -9.37 12.76
N LEU A 32 -13.19 -8.15 12.23
CA LEU A 32 -14.19 -7.20 12.73
C LEU A 32 -15.64 -7.68 12.53
N ALA A 33 -15.90 -8.64 11.65
CA ALA A 33 -17.23 -9.22 11.46
C ALA A 33 -17.56 -10.29 12.52
N HIS A 34 -16.56 -10.82 13.24
CA HIS A 34 -16.79 -11.76 14.33
C HIS A 34 -17.32 -11.05 15.58
N GLU A 35 -18.38 -11.61 16.18
CA GLU A 35 -19.06 -11.02 17.33
C GLU A 35 -18.28 -11.17 18.65
N GLU A 36 -17.28 -12.06 18.69
CA GLU A 36 -16.47 -12.32 19.90
C GLU A 36 -15.40 -11.26 20.18
N MET A 37 -15.16 -10.36 19.22
CA MET A 37 -14.11 -9.35 19.31
C MET A 37 -14.53 -8.23 20.26
N ASN A 38 -13.70 -7.95 21.27
CA ASN A 38 -14.03 -6.92 22.25
C ASN A 38 -13.93 -5.50 21.66
N ALA A 39 -14.57 -4.53 22.32
CA ALA A 39 -14.67 -3.16 21.82
C ALA A 39 -13.30 -2.47 21.63
N GLU A 40 -12.33 -2.74 22.51
CA GLU A 40 -11.00 -2.15 22.43
C GLU A 40 -10.21 -2.72 21.23
N GLU A 41 -10.26 -4.03 21.03
CA GLU A 41 -9.67 -4.69 19.87
C GLU A 41 -10.31 -4.19 18.58
N ARG A 42 -11.65 -4.01 18.58
CA ARG A 42 -12.41 -3.50 17.43
C ARG A 42 -11.90 -2.12 17.03
N GLN A 43 -11.86 -1.19 17.98
CA GLN A 43 -11.34 0.16 17.76
C GLN A 43 -9.89 0.15 17.26
N ARG A 44 -9.00 -0.61 17.90
CA ARG A 44 -7.59 -0.72 17.49
C ARG A 44 -7.44 -1.24 16.06
N THR A 45 -8.30 -2.17 15.65
CA THR A 45 -8.28 -2.77 14.32
C THR A 45 -8.81 -1.80 13.27
N GLU A 46 -9.88 -1.08 13.58
CA GLU A 46 -10.42 0.00 12.74
C GLU A 46 -9.41 1.13 12.54
N GLU A 47 -8.74 1.58 13.61
CA GLU A 47 -7.67 2.58 13.53
C GLU A 47 -6.50 2.11 12.67
N LYS A 48 -6.09 0.84 12.81
CA LYS A 48 -5.05 0.24 11.95
C LYS A 48 -5.50 0.24 10.50
N ASN A 49 -6.77 -0.08 10.21
CA ASN A 49 -7.31 -0.06 8.85
C ASN A 49 -7.37 1.36 8.28
N ASN A 50 -7.72 2.36 9.08
CA ASN A 50 -7.66 3.77 8.67
C ASN A 50 -6.24 4.21 8.31
N ARG A 51 -5.23 3.83 9.10
CA ARG A 51 -3.83 4.10 8.75
C ARG A 51 -3.39 3.37 7.48
N ARG A 52 -3.84 2.13 7.28
CA ARG A 52 -3.56 1.35 6.05
C ARG A 52 -4.13 2.03 4.80
N LYS A 53 -5.34 2.63 4.89
CA LYS A 53 -5.92 3.41 3.79
C LYS A 53 -5.01 4.60 3.41
N GLN A 54 -4.56 5.37 4.40
CA GLN A 54 -3.62 6.47 4.16
C GLN A 54 -2.30 5.99 3.53
N SER A 55 -1.77 4.84 3.97
CA SER A 55 -0.58 4.25 3.35
C SER A 55 -0.82 3.79 1.91
N LEU A 56 -2.00 3.23 1.62
CA LEU A 56 -2.38 2.83 0.26
C LEU A 56 -2.44 4.02 -0.68
N ASP A 57 -3.05 5.12 -0.26
CA ASP A 57 -3.13 6.35 -1.06
C ASP A 57 -1.72 6.88 -1.37
N ALA A 58 -0.82 6.88 -0.37
CA ALA A 58 0.57 7.27 -0.56
C ALA A 58 1.31 6.35 -1.55
N PHE A 59 1.15 5.02 -1.42
CA PHE A 59 1.76 4.07 -2.35
C PHE A 59 1.21 4.22 -3.78
N GLU A 60 -0.09 4.47 -3.93
CA GLU A 60 -0.70 4.67 -5.25
C GLU A 60 -0.18 5.96 -5.91
N SER A 61 0.00 7.05 -5.13
CA SER A 61 0.65 8.27 -5.62
C SER A 61 2.10 8.02 -6.05
N GLU A 62 2.88 7.32 -5.24
CA GLU A 62 4.29 7.02 -5.52
C GLU A 62 4.45 6.12 -6.77
N ILE A 63 3.54 5.16 -6.97
CA ILE A 63 3.51 4.34 -8.19
C ILE A 63 3.27 5.20 -9.44
N LEU A 64 2.36 6.18 -9.37
CA LEU A 64 2.06 7.07 -10.51
C LEU A 64 3.24 7.97 -10.83
N ASP A 65 3.90 8.52 -9.81
CA ASP A 65 5.08 9.36 -9.98
C ASP A 65 6.24 8.57 -10.61
N GLU A 66 6.49 7.35 -10.13
CA GLU A 66 7.52 6.45 -10.68
C GLU A 66 7.20 6.00 -12.11
N GLN A 67 5.92 5.75 -12.44
CA GLN A 67 5.49 5.44 -13.80
C GLN A 67 5.67 6.64 -14.74
N SER A 68 5.37 7.85 -14.27
CA SER A 68 5.53 9.08 -15.05
C SER A 68 7.01 9.41 -15.28
N ALA A 69 7.86 9.18 -14.28
CA ALA A 69 9.31 9.31 -14.41
C ALA A 69 9.90 8.31 -15.43
N ARG A 70 9.31 7.11 -15.55
CA ARG A 70 9.71 6.13 -16.58
C ARG A 70 9.39 6.61 -17.99
N ILE A 71 8.19 7.15 -18.23
CA ILE A 71 7.79 7.61 -19.57
C ILE A 71 8.73 8.73 -20.06
N ASN A 72 9.10 9.66 -19.18
CA ASN A 72 9.98 10.77 -19.55
C ASN A 72 11.44 10.33 -19.81
N ASP A 73 11.93 9.24 -19.21
CA ASP A 73 13.27 8.70 -19.50
C ASP A 73 13.30 7.85 -20.79
N ASP A 74 12.17 7.25 -21.21
CA ASP A 74 12.08 6.45 -22.45
C ASP A 74 11.91 7.34 -23.72
N GLU A 75 11.62 8.64 -23.59
CA GLU A 75 11.44 9.60 -24.71
C GLU A 75 12.69 10.43 -25.06
N VAL A 76 13.86 10.20 -24.45
CA VAL A 76 15.10 10.98 -24.67
C VAL A 76 16.21 10.20 -25.35
#